data_AF-A0A6V7K7U6-F1
#
_entry.id   AF-A0A6V7K7U6-F1
#
_cell.length_a   1.000
_cell.length_b   1.000
_cell.length_c   1.000
_cell.angle_alpha   90.00
_cell.angle_beta   90.00
_cell.angle_gamma   90.00
#
_symmetry.space_group_name_H-M   'P 1'
#
loop_
_entity.id
_entity.type
_entity.pdbx_description
1 polymer ?
#
loop_
_entity_poly.entity_id
_entity_poly.type
_entity_poly.pdbx_seq_one_letter_code
_entity_poly.pdbx_strand_id
1 'polypeptide(L)' 'DSQPVGAMMLLKYEVEPTPDVKPHSFVIRKQGAPSHYLAADNDESMQKWMTVIRDAVQRNNQ' A
#
# COMPACT_ATOMS: atom_id res chain seq x y z
N ASP A 1 8.42 0.40 -23.50
CA ASP A 1 8.74 0.83 -22.14
C ASP A 1 8.01 -0.10 -21.18
N SER A 2 8.70 -1.12 -20.67
CA SER A 2 8.08 -2.26 -19.95
C SER A 2 8.80 -2.57 -18.64
N GLN A 3 9.76 -1.73 -18.25
CA GLN A 3 10.49 -1.92 -17.01
C GLN A 3 9.77 -1.24 -15.85
N PRO A 4 9.76 -1.87 -14.66
CA PRO A 4 9.20 -1.23 -13.48
C PRO A 4 9.98 0.05 -13.16
N VAL A 5 9.24 1.12 -12.88
CA VAL A 5 9.83 2.41 -12.46
C VAL A 5 10.37 2.38 -11.03
N GLY A 6 10.10 1.31 -10.30
CA GLY A 6 10.59 1.08 -8.94
C GLY A 6 10.13 -0.26 -8.38
N ALA A 7 10.74 -0.67 -7.28
CA ALA A 7 10.36 -1.84 -6.51
C ALA A 7 10.41 -1.50 -5.00
N MET A 8 9.50 -2.09 -4.23
CA MET A 8 9.42 -1.88 -2.78
C MET A 8 9.31 -3.22 -2.05
N MET A 9 10.19 -3.41 -1.07
CA MET A 9 10.16 -4.57 -0.16
C MET A 9 9.14 -4.31 0.96
N LEU A 10 8.09 -5.12 1.03
CA LEU A 10 6.97 -4.95 1.97
C LEU A 10 7.22 -5.49 3.41
N LEU A 11 8.47 -5.55 3.85
CA LEU A 11 8.83 -6.09 5.18
C LEU A 11 8.56 -5.06 6.29
N LYS A 12 7.72 -5.42 7.28
CA LYS A 12 7.34 -4.59 8.44
C LYS A 12 6.68 -3.25 8.06
N TYR A 13 5.96 -3.22 6.94
CA TYR A 13 5.10 -2.09 6.59
C TYR A 13 3.71 -2.25 7.20
N GLU A 14 3.01 -1.15 7.35
CA GLU A 14 1.60 -1.07 7.73
C GLU A 14 0.82 -0.46 6.56
N VAL A 15 -0.42 -0.93 6.39
CA VAL A 15 -1.31 -0.49 5.31
C VAL A 15 -2.61 0.01 5.91
N GLU A 16 -2.90 1.30 5.73
CA GLU A 16 -4.00 1.98 6.40
C GLU A 16 -4.77 2.90 5.44
N PRO A 17 -6.10 3.02 5.59
CA PRO A 17 -6.89 3.93 4.77
C PRO A 17 -6.58 5.39 5.13
N THR A 18 -6.69 6.30 4.16
CA THR A 18 -6.44 7.74 4.34
C THR A 18 -7.61 8.58 3.81
N PRO A 19 -8.84 8.38 4.31
CA PRO A 19 -10.03 9.04 3.77
C PRO A 19 -9.96 10.57 3.82
N ASP A 20 -9.24 11.12 4.81
CA ASP A 20 -9.06 12.57 4.98
C ASP A 20 -8.08 13.19 3.97
N VAL A 21 -7.30 12.38 3.24
CA VAL A 21 -6.33 12.84 2.24
C VAL A 21 -6.97 12.88 0.85
N LYS A 22 -7.59 11.78 0.44
CA LYS A 22 -8.26 11.64 -0.86
C LYS A 22 -9.27 10.49 -0.82
N PRO A 23 -10.39 10.57 -1.57
CA PRO A 23 -11.28 9.41 -1.74
C PRO A 23 -10.50 8.18 -2.22
N HIS A 24 -10.88 7.01 -1.69
CA HIS A 24 -10.34 5.71 -2.08
C HIS A 24 -8.82 5.60 -1.92
N SER A 25 -8.25 6.33 -0.96
CA SER A 25 -6.81 6.36 -0.71
C SER A 25 -6.39 5.60 0.54
N PHE A 26 -5.16 5.14 0.50
CA PHE A 26 -4.49 4.41 1.57
C PHE A 26 -2.99 4.72 1.55
N VAL A 27 -2.33 4.45 2.68
CA VAL A 27 -0.89 4.63 2.86
C VAL A 27 -0.21 3.30 3.16
N ILE A 28 0.97 3.12 2.58
CA ILE A 28 1.93 2.08 2.94
C ILE A 28 3.07 2.77 3.69
N ARG A 29 3.22 2.50 4.99
CA ARG A 29 4.18 3.19 5.86
C ARG A 29 5.00 2.23 6.71
N LYS A 30 6.22 2.64 7.03
CA LYS A 30 7.11 1.94 7.96
C LYS A 30 7.98 2.96 8.66
N GLN A 31 8.19 2.80 9.96
CA GLN A 31 9.08 3.67 10.71
C GLN A 31 10.49 3.65 10.08
N GLY A 32 11.02 4.84 9.82
CA GLY A 32 12.35 5.00 9.21
C GLY A 32 12.40 4.79 7.68
N ALA A 33 11.24 4.65 7.00
CA ALA A 33 11.16 4.61 5.54
C ALA A 33 10.11 5.60 5.01
N PRO A 34 10.22 6.05 3.74
CA PRO A 34 9.23 6.92 3.12
C PRO A 34 7.83 6.27 3.08
N SER A 35 6.81 7.07 3.41
CA SER A 35 5.40 6.64 3.27
C SER A 35 4.94 6.81 1.82
N HIS A 36 4.22 5.81 1.31
CA HIS A 36 3.69 5.81 -0.06
C HIS A 36 2.17 5.93 0.00
N TYR A 37 1.64 7.05 -0.48
CA TYR A 37 0.21 7.30 -0.57
C TYR A 37 -0.31 6.88 -1.95
N LEU A 38 -1.32 6.03 -1.97
CA LEU A 38 -1.93 5.48 -3.17
C LEU A 38 -3.43 5.76 -3.13
N ALA A 39 -4.03 6.00 -4.29
CA ALA A 39 -5.47 6.14 -4.43
C ALA A 39 -5.94 5.27 -5.60
N ALA A 40 -7.01 4.52 -5.37
CA ALA A 40 -7.67 3.73 -6.40
C ALA A 40 -8.82 4.53 -7.05
N ASP A 41 -9.38 3.99 -8.12
CA ASP A 41 -10.50 4.62 -8.82
C ASP A 41 -11.83 4.54 -8.05
N ASN A 42 -11.96 3.54 -7.17
CA ASN A 42 -13.16 3.30 -6.38
C ASN A 42 -12.84 2.51 -5.09
N ASP A 43 -13.85 2.40 -4.22
CA ASP A 43 -13.71 1.74 -2.91
C ASP A 43 -13.39 0.24 -3.05
N GLU A 44 -14.04 -0.47 -3.97
CA GLU A 44 -13.79 -1.91 -4.18
C GLU A 44 -12.33 -2.18 -4.56
N SER A 45 -11.79 -1.41 -5.51
CA SER A 45 -10.40 -1.49 -5.92
C SER A 45 -9.44 -1.12 -4.78
N MET A 46 -9.75 -0.09 -3.99
CA MET A 46 -8.97 0.28 -2.81
C MET A 46 -8.90 -0.90 -1.82
N GLN A 47 -10.05 -1.48 -1.46
CA GLN A 47 -10.11 -2.61 -0.52
C GLN A 47 -9.34 -3.82 -1.04
N LYS A 48 -9.46 -4.15 -2.34
CA LYS A 48 -8.69 -5.23 -2.97
C LYS A 48 -7.19 -4.99 -2.87
N TRP A 49 -6.71 -3.79 -3.21
CA TRP A 49 -5.30 -3.44 -3.10
C TRP A 49 -4.79 -3.54 -1.66
N MET A 50 -5.52 -2.97 -0.71
CA MET A 50 -5.14 -3.00 0.70
C MET A 50 -5.06 -4.44 1.22
N THR A 51 -6.00 -5.32 0.87
CA THR A 51 -5.96 -6.74 1.25
C THR A 51 -4.73 -7.45 0.68
N VAL A 52 -4.49 -7.35 -0.63
CA VAL A 52 -3.35 -8.02 -1.28
C VAL A 52 -2.01 -7.58 -0.69
N ILE A 53 -1.86 -6.28 -0.42
CA ILE A 53 -0.60 -5.73 0.13
C ILE A 53 -0.45 -6.13 1.61
N ARG A 54 -1.52 -6.13 2.40
CA ARG A 54 -1.50 -6.62 3.79
C ARG A 54 -1.09 -8.10 3.86
N ASP A 55 -1.64 -8.94 3.00
CA ASP A 55 -1.30 -10.35 2.94
C ASP A 55 0.19 -10.54 2.57
N ALA A 56 0.70 -9.74 1.63
CA ALA A 56 2.12 -9.76 1.26
C ALA A 56 3.03 -9.30 2.41
N VAL A 57 2.65 -8.27 3.16
CA VAL A 57 3.35 -7.83 4.38
C VAL A 57 3.38 -8.95 5.41
N GLN A 58 2.24 -9.59 5.70
CA GLN A 58 2.14 -10.65 6.70
C GLN A 58 3.01 -11.85 6.35
N ARG A 59 2.97 -12.31 5.09
CA ARG A 59 3.84 -13.40 4.60
C ARG A 59 5.32 -13.07 4.71
N ASN A 60 5.71 -11.82 4.46
CA ASN A 60 7.10 -11.40 4.56
C ASN A 60 7.60 -11.23 6.00
N ASN A 61 6.69 -11.13 6.98
CA ASN A 61 7.05 -11.01 8.39
C ASN A 61 7.18 -12.37 9.10
N GLN A 62 6.80 -13.47 8.45
CA GLN A 62 7.05 -14.84 8.90
C GLN A 62 8.49 -15.26 8.60
#